data_AF-A0A7Y5FXT8-F1
#
_entry.id   AF-A0A7Y5FXT8-F1
#
_cell.length_a   1.000
_cell.length_b   1.000
_cell.length_c   1.000
_cell.angle_alpha   90.00
_cell.angle_beta   90.00
_cell.angle_gamma   90.00
#
_symmetry.space_group_name_H-M   'P 1'
#
loop_
_entity.id
_entity.type
_entity.pdbx_description
1 polymer ?
#
loop_
_entity_poly.entity_id
_entity_poly.type
_entity_poly.pdbx_seq_one_letter_code
_entity_poly.pdbx_strand_id
1 'polypeptide(L)'
;MKSLITIGALLVALFGISHHGLAQQANDVAVVLKTKGKVDVTRVQNRPAEIAKQGTRLHNGNLLHTGDESLAALVFTDDKSLLKVRSNSKVAIKGMRQQNSIVKTIAMEFGQLWAKVTKSAAPFRVQTPSGVAAVKGTNFYCITDEAGKMIIICLEGAVELANALGKVLVNAGYTGTLEKDQAPTMRPSTPDEIPSWGEDDSTGGSFEIEFEDASGQKKKLKINYD
;
A
#
# COMPACT_ATOMS: atom_id res chain seq x y z
N MET A 1 -59.10 61.06 -24.25
CA MET A 1 -59.45 59.69 -24.66
C MET A 1 -58.18 58.83 -24.63
N LYS A 2 -58.20 57.73 -23.86
CA LYS A 2 -57.33 56.52 -23.87
C LYS A 2 -55.82 56.75 -23.60
N SER A 3 -55.30 56.54 -22.38
CA SER A 3 -54.81 55.26 -21.76
C SER A 3 -53.64 54.60 -22.54
N LEU A 4 -52.57 54.04 -21.98
CA LEU A 4 -52.38 53.22 -20.77
C LEU A 4 -50.85 53.02 -20.56
N ILE A 5 -50.37 53.12 -19.31
CA ILE A 5 -49.41 52.26 -18.56
C ILE A 5 -48.38 51.41 -19.35
N THR A 6 -47.05 51.52 -19.06
CA THR A 6 -46.25 50.42 -18.47
C THR A 6 -44.90 50.86 -17.87
N ILE A 7 -44.64 50.32 -16.67
CA ILE A 7 -43.41 50.37 -15.85
C ILE A 7 -42.40 49.34 -16.37
N GLY A 8 -41.11 49.67 -16.38
CA GLY A 8 -40.02 48.71 -16.63
C GLY A 8 -38.97 48.80 -15.53
N ALA A 9 -39.10 47.92 -14.53
CA ALA A 9 -38.08 47.69 -13.51
C ALA A 9 -37.07 46.63 -14.00
N LEU A 10 -35.90 46.63 -13.36
CA LEU A 10 -35.34 45.45 -12.67
C LEU A 10 -34.04 44.79 -13.22
N LEU A 11 -33.12 44.63 -12.25
CA LEU A 11 -32.16 43.54 -12.00
C LEU A 11 -30.81 43.48 -12.74
N VAL A 12 -29.80 43.96 -12.00
CA VAL A 12 -28.40 43.51 -12.01
C VAL A 12 -28.36 42.01 -11.68
N ALA A 13 -28.04 41.17 -12.66
CA ALA A 13 -27.73 39.76 -12.44
C ALA A 13 -26.23 39.59 -12.18
N LEU A 14 -25.84 39.59 -10.90
CA LEU A 14 -24.57 39.04 -10.43
C LEU A 14 -24.58 37.53 -10.70
N PHE A 15 -23.99 37.11 -11.82
CA PHE A 15 -23.68 35.70 -12.04
C PHE A 15 -22.60 35.28 -11.03
N GLY A 16 -23.05 34.62 -9.96
CA GLY A 16 -22.17 33.91 -9.04
C GLY A 16 -21.35 32.90 -9.81
N ILE A 17 -20.04 33.13 -9.88
CA ILE A 17 -19.09 32.13 -10.36
C ILE A 17 -19.04 31.07 -9.26
N SER A 18 -19.87 30.03 -9.39
CA SER A 18 -19.76 28.82 -8.59
C SER A 18 -18.39 28.22 -8.85
N HIS A 19 -17.44 28.50 -7.96
CA HIS A 19 -16.21 27.73 -7.87
C HIS A 19 -16.60 26.34 -7.38
N HIS A 20 -16.99 25.47 -8.31
CA HIS A 20 -16.91 24.03 -8.06
C HIS A 20 -15.42 23.72 -7.89
N GLY A 21 -14.96 23.82 -6.64
CA GLY A 21 -13.69 23.23 -6.26
C GLY A 21 -13.76 21.77 -6.69
N LEU A 22 -12.95 21.42 -7.69
CA LEU A 22 -12.64 20.03 -7.97
C LEU A 22 -11.99 19.50 -6.70
N ALA A 23 -12.81 18.91 -5.83
CA ALA A 23 -12.34 18.12 -4.71
C ALA A 23 -11.48 17.02 -5.32
N GLN A 24 -10.17 17.20 -5.25
CA GLN A 24 -9.22 16.20 -5.67
C GLN A 24 -9.44 15.02 -4.73
N GLN A 25 -10.18 14.02 -5.22
CA GLN A 25 -10.56 12.84 -4.46
C GLN A 25 -9.31 12.30 -3.75
N ALA A 26 -9.34 12.24 -2.43
CA ALA A 26 -8.20 11.82 -1.62
C ALA A 26 -7.81 10.38 -2.02
N ASN A 27 -6.75 10.25 -2.82
CA ASN A 27 -6.30 9.02 -3.49
C ASN A 27 -5.37 8.19 -2.59
N ASP A 28 -5.62 8.19 -1.29
CA ASP A 28 -4.80 7.47 -0.33
C ASP A 28 -5.02 5.96 -0.47
N VAL A 29 -3.93 5.25 -0.68
CA VAL A 29 -3.93 3.78 -0.81
C VAL A 29 -3.55 3.12 0.50
N ALA A 30 -2.68 3.76 1.28
CA ALA A 30 -2.23 3.26 2.58
C ALA A 30 -1.89 4.41 3.53
N VAL A 31 -1.78 4.09 4.81
CA VAL A 31 -1.33 5.04 5.84
C VAL A 31 -0.21 4.41 6.66
N VAL A 32 0.83 5.21 6.93
CA VAL A 32 1.94 4.82 7.80
C VAL A 32 1.46 4.78 9.25
N LEU A 33 1.63 3.62 9.88
CA LEU A 33 1.28 3.35 11.28
C LEU A 33 2.39 3.77 12.23
N LYS A 34 3.63 3.43 11.87
CA LYS A 34 4.81 3.58 12.72
C LYS A 34 6.04 3.67 11.85
N THR A 35 6.98 4.51 12.27
CA THR A 35 8.33 4.52 11.72
C THR A 35 9.35 4.37 12.84
N LYS A 36 10.46 3.72 12.52
CA LYS A 36 11.70 3.69 13.32
C LYS A 36 12.85 4.01 12.38
N GLY A 37 13.83 4.79 12.85
CA GLY A 37 14.98 5.16 12.04
C GLY A 37 14.62 6.11 10.89
N LYS A 38 15.38 6.04 9.80
CA LYS A 38 15.23 6.90 8.62
C LYS A 38 14.29 6.24 7.62
N VAL A 39 13.12 6.83 7.44
CA VAL A 39 12.12 6.39 6.47
C VAL A 39 11.75 7.58 5.60
N ASP A 40 12.08 7.49 4.32
CA ASP A 40 11.79 8.53 3.34
C ASP A 40 10.68 8.07 2.39
N VAL A 41 9.78 8.97 2.06
CA VAL A 41 8.74 8.79 1.03
C VAL A 41 8.96 9.82 -0.05
N THR A 42 9.04 9.36 -1.28
CA THR A 42 9.10 10.22 -2.46
C THR A 42 7.87 10.00 -3.32
N ARG A 43 7.20 11.09 -3.70
CA ARG A 43 6.11 11.05 -4.69
C ARG A 43 6.74 10.96 -6.08
N VAL A 44 6.21 10.09 -6.94
CA VAL A 44 6.76 9.73 -8.26
C VAL A 44 7.40 10.94 -8.97
N GLN A 45 8.67 10.79 -9.36
CA GLN A 45 9.51 11.67 -10.19
C GLN A 45 9.54 13.17 -9.80
N ASN A 46 10.74 13.67 -9.47
CA ASN A 46 11.10 15.09 -9.29
C ASN A 46 10.48 15.84 -8.10
N ARG A 47 10.01 15.14 -7.06
CA ARG A 47 9.72 15.75 -5.76
C ARG A 47 10.85 15.43 -4.77
N PRO A 48 11.21 16.35 -3.86
CA PRO A 48 12.12 16.03 -2.78
C PRO A 48 11.53 14.91 -1.91
N ALA A 49 12.41 14.08 -1.34
CA ALA A 49 12.02 13.07 -0.37
C ALA A 49 11.49 13.74 0.90
N GLU A 50 10.43 13.18 1.47
CA GLU A 50 9.84 13.61 2.73
C GLU A 50 10.01 12.52 3.78
N ILE A 51 10.33 12.90 5.02
CA ILE A 51 10.42 11.93 6.12
C ILE A 51 9.01 11.43 6.45
N ALA A 52 8.84 10.11 6.38
CA ALA A 52 7.61 9.44 6.79
C ALA A 52 7.49 9.41 8.31
N LYS A 53 6.30 9.73 8.79
CA LYS A 53 5.92 9.72 10.19
C LYS A 53 4.57 9.02 10.33
N GLN A 54 4.20 8.69 11.55
CA GLN A 54 2.87 8.16 11.84
C GLN A 54 1.78 9.09 11.26
N GLY A 55 0.81 8.51 10.57
CA GLY A 55 -0.24 9.24 9.87
C GLY A 55 0.12 9.74 8.47
N THR A 56 1.37 9.58 8.00
CA THR A 56 1.73 9.89 6.61
C THR A 56 0.87 9.06 5.65
N ARG A 57 0.13 9.75 4.78
CA ARG A 57 -0.74 9.15 3.77
C ARG A 57 0.07 8.81 2.52
N LEU A 58 -0.01 7.55 2.11
CA LEU A 58 0.65 7.03 0.92
C LEU A 58 -0.34 6.99 -0.23
N HIS A 59 0.11 7.48 -1.38
CA HIS A 59 -0.61 7.50 -2.63
C HIS A 59 -0.03 6.49 -3.61
N ASN A 60 -0.78 6.20 -4.67
CA ASN A 60 -0.28 5.40 -5.78
C ASN A 60 1.07 5.91 -6.30
N GLY A 61 2.05 5.00 -6.36
CA GLY A 61 3.39 5.26 -6.86
C GLY A 61 4.35 5.90 -5.84
N ASN A 62 3.94 6.11 -4.59
CA ASN A 62 4.90 6.56 -3.56
C ASN A 62 6.02 5.53 -3.40
N LEU A 63 7.25 6.02 -3.46
CA LEU A 63 8.46 5.26 -3.24
C LEU A 63 8.88 5.41 -1.78
N LEU A 64 8.87 4.31 -1.05
CA LEU A 64 9.33 4.19 0.32
C LEU A 64 10.78 3.70 0.32
N HIS A 65 11.65 4.41 1.04
CA HIS A 65 13.02 4.01 1.27
C HIS A 65 13.29 3.96 2.78
N THR A 66 13.81 2.83 3.25
CA THR A 66 14.18 2.62 4.65
C THR A 66 15.69 2.47 4.75
N GLY A 67 16.33 3.27 5.60
CA GLY A 67 17.78 3.18 5.85
C GLY A 67 18.16 2.05 6.80
N ASP A 68 19.38 2.13 7.34
CA ASP A 68 19.85 1.20 8.36
C ASP A 68 18.97 1.25 9.61
N GLU A 69 18.84 0.10 10.28
CA GLU A 69 18.05 -0.05 11.53
C GLU A 69 16.64 0.56 11.52
N SER A 70 16.05 0.66 10.32
CA SER A 70 14.78 1.35 10.09
C SER A 70 13.61 0.39 9.89
N LEU A 71 12.41 0.89 10.14
CA LEU A 71 11.16 0.17 9.97
C LEU A 71 10.06 1.14 9.53
N ALA A 72 9.22 0.73 8.60
CA ALA A 72 7.98 1.39 8.28
C ALA A 72 6.83 0.38 8.32
N ALA A 73 5.89 0.56 9.24
CA ALA A 73 4.64 -0.20 9.26
C ALA A 73 3.55 0.63 8.58
N LEU A 74 2.77 0.01 7.70
CA LEU A 74 1.67 0.65 6.99
C LEU A 74 0.44 -0.26 6.90
N VAL A 75 -0.73 0.34 6.78
CA VAL A 75 -2.00 -0.36 6.54
C VAL A 75 -2.64 0.14 5.26
N PHE A 76 -3.20 -0.78 4.49
CA PHE A 76 -4.04 -0.43 3.34
C PHE A 76 -5.42 0.05 3.78
N THR A 77 -5.92 1.09 3.13
CA THR A 77 -7.11 1.81 3.60
C THR A 77 -8.41 1.00 3.41
N ASP A 78 -8.45 0.11 2.42
CA ASP A 78 -9.63 -0.66 2.01
C ASP A 78 -9.86 -1.94 2.81
N ASP A 79 -8.86 -2.81 2.93
CA ASP A 79 -9.01 -4.16 3.50
C ASP A 79 -8.21 -4.40 4.79
N LYS A 80 -7.52 -3.36 5.28
CA LYS A 80 -6.68 -3.42 6.48
C LYS A 80 -5.49 -4.38 6.39
N SER A 81 -5.09 -4.79 5.18
CA SER A 81 -3.83 -5.51 5.00
C SER A 81 -2.67 -4.72 5.59
N LEU A 82 -1.81 -5.40 6.34
CA LEU A 82 -0.64 -4.81 7.00
C LEU A 82 0.63 -5.12 6.21
N LEU A 83 1.54 -4.16 6.16
CA LEU A 83 2.86 -4.31 5.57
C LEU A 83 3.89 -3.66 6.49
N LYS A 84 4.90 -4.42 6.89
CA LYS A 84 6.09 -3.94 7.62
C LYS A 84 7.28 -4.00 6.66
N VAL A 85 7.90 -2.86 6.35
CA VAL A 85 9.08 -2.75 5.50
C VAL A 85 10.30 -2.48 6.38
N ARG A 86 11.28 -3.39 6.33
CA ARG A 86 12.48 -3.40 7.18
C ARG A 86 13.60 -2.54 6.59
N SER A 87 14.71 -2.43 7.33
CA SER A 87 15.91 -1.70 6.92
C SER A 87 16.36 -2.03 5.50
N ASN A 88 17.04 -1.08 4.87
CA ASN A 88 17.70 -1.25 3.58
C ASN A 88 16.76 -1.78 2.51
N SER A 89 15.58 -1.16 2.41
CA SER A 89 14.56 -1.53 1.43
C SER A 89 14.19 -0.35 0.55
N LYS A 90 13.78 -0.67 -0.68
CA LYS A 90 13.24 0.29 -1.65
C LYS A 90 12.00 -0.29 -2.30
N VAL A 91 10.85 0.28 -1.95
CA VAL A 91 9.53 -0.28 -2.24
C VAL A 91 8.60 0.80 -2.76
N ALA A 92 8.07 0.63 -3.98
CA ALA A 92 7.01 1.46 -4.50
C ALA A 92 5.64 0.87 -4.17
N ILE A 93 4.82 1.65 -3.47
CA ILE A 93 3.45 1.30 -3.13
C ILE A 93 2.53 1.76 -4.26
N LYS A 94 2.00 0.81 -5.02
CA LYS A 94 1.05 1.09 -6.10
C LYS A 94 -0.32 0.56 -5.71
N GLY A 95 -1.32 1.41 -5.87
CA GLY A 95 -2.70 1.09 -5.54
C GLY A 95 -3.65 1.76 -6.51
N MET A 96 -4.53 0.96 -7.12
CA MET A 96 -5.59 1.45 -7.99
C MET A 96 -6.93 1.16 -7.34
N ARG A 97 -7.64 2.20 -6.93
CA ARG A 97 -8.97 2.07 -6.32
C ARG A 97 -9.98 1.62 -7.37
N GLN A 98 -10.70 0.54 -7.08
CA GLN A 98 -11.79 -0.02 -7.86
C GLN A 98 -13.01 -0.20 -6.95
N GLN A 99 -14.02 0.67 -7.12
CA GLN A 99 -15.19 0.73 -6.25
C GLN A 99 -14.76 0.82 -4.76
N ASN A 100 -15.06 -0.21 -3.97
CA ASN A 100 -14.78 -0.28 -2.53
C ASN A 100 -13.47 -1.02 -2.21
N SER A 101 -12.63 -1.31 -3.20
CA SER A 101 -11.39 -2.07 -3.03
C SER A 101 -10.21 -1.40 -3.71
N ILE A 102 -9.00 -1.84 -3.41
CA ILE A 102 -7.75 -1.39 -4.02
C ILE A 102 -7.03 -2.62 -4.59
N VAL A 103 -6.72 -2.56 -5.88
CA VAL A 103 -5.74 -3.46 -6.50
C VAL A 103 -4.35 -3.00 -6.08
N LYS A 104 -3.62 -3.86 -5.37
CA LYS A 104 -2.35 -3.52 -4.71
C LYS A 104 -1.19 -4.17 -5.45
N THR A 105 -0.15 -3.39 -5.70
CA THR A 105 1.13 -3.89 -6.21
C THR A 105 2.26 -3.27 -5.40
N ILE A 106 2.99 -4.12 -4.70
CA ILE A 106 4.19 -3.77 -3.97
C ILE A 106 5.36 -4.02 -4.92
N ALA A 107 5.84 -2.97 -5.58
CA ALA A 107 6.97 -3.09 -6.48
C ALA A 107 8.26 -2.93 -5.68
N MET A 108 8.96 -4.03 -5.46
CA MET A 108 10.13 -4.13 -4.60
C MET A 108 11.38 -4.25 -5.47
N GLU A 109 12.33 -3.34 -5.26
CA GLU A 109 13.62 -3.36 -5.94
C GLU A 109 14.60 -4.26 -5.17
N PHE A 110 14.71 -4.02 -3.87
CA PHE A 110 15.46 -4.82 -2.91
C PHE A 110 14.95 -4.56 -1.48
N GLY A 111 15.36 -5.42 -0.55
CA GLY A 111 15.12 -5.27 0.88
C GLY A 111 14.33 -6.41 1.50
N GLN A 112 13.54 -6.10 2.53
CA GLN A 112 12.76 -7.08 3.28
C GLN A 112 11.41 -6.51 3.69
N LEU A 113 10.36 -7.30 3.54
CA LEU A 113 9.03 -6.97 4.03
C LEU A 113 8.34 -8.18 4.66
N TRP A 114 7.41 -7.89 5.54
CA TRP A 114 6.44 -8.82 6.08
C TRP A 114 5.06 -8.27 5.77
N ALA A 115 4.14 -9.13 5.35
CA ALA A 115 2.79 -8.72 5.06
C ALA A 115 1.77 -9.72 5.61
N LYS A 116 0.74 -9.18 6.26
CA LYS A 116 -0.49 -9.89 6.61
C LYS A 116 -1.61 -9.35 5.73
N VAL A 117 -1.86 -10.07 4.64
CA VAL A 117 -2.80 -9.67 3.60
C VAL A 117 -4.18 -10.20 3.93
N THR A 118 -5.15 -9.30 4.07
CA THR A 118 -6.55 -9.66 4.26
C THR A 118 -7.09 -10.35 3.01
N LYS A 119 -7.84 -11.44 3.19
CA LYS A 119 -8.46 -12.15 2.08
C LYS A 119 -9.51 -11.24 1.40
N SER A 120 -9.27 -10.88 0.15
CA SER A 120 -10.12 -10.02 -0.67
C SER A 120 -10.25 -10.59 -2.09
N ALA A 121 -11.25 -10.11 -2.83
CA ALA A 121 -11.35 -10.35 -4.27
C ALA A 121 -10.37 -9.48 -5.07
N ALA A 122 -9.99 -8.32 -4.54
CA ALA A 122 -9.02 -7.43 -5.18
C ALA A 122 -7.61 -8.05 -5.12
N PRO A 123 -6.83 -8.03 -6.23
CA PRO A 123 -5.49 -8.60 -6.23
C PRO A 123 -4.52 -7.86 -5.30
N PHE A 124 -3.72 -8.63 -4.59
CA PHE A 124 -2.49 -8.18 -3.95
C PHE A 124 -1.30 -8.89 -4.62
N ARG A 125 -0.28 -8.13 -5.01
CA ARG A 125 0.93 -8.69 -5.63
C ARG A 125 2.19 -8.04 -5.09
N VAL A 126 3.26 -8.82 -4.96
CA VAL A 126 4.62 -8.31 -4.87
C VAL A 126 5.28 -8.51 -6.24
N GLN A 127 5.94 -7.49 -6.75
CA GLN A 127 6.61 -7.54 -8.05
C GLN A 127 8.07 -7.16 -7.88
N THR A 128 8.97 -7.97 -8.43
CA THR A 128 10.40 -7.71 -8.51
C THR A 128 10.85 -7.82 -9.97
N PRO A 129 12.10 -7.50 -10.32
CA PRO A 129 12.62 -7.71 -11.68
C PRO A 129 12.51 -9.15 -12.17
N SER A 130 12.60 -10.13 -11.27
CA SER A 130 12.59 -11.55 -11.63
C SER A 130 11.18 -12.10 -11.88
N GLY A 131 10.12 -11.46 -11.38
CA GLY A 131 8.75 -11.95 -11.54
C GLY A 131 7.76 -11.40 -10.50
N VAL A 132 6.69 -12.16 -10.29
CA VAL A 132 5.53 -11.73 -9.50
C VAL A 132 5.14 -12.79 -8.48
N ALA A 133 4.84 -12.35 -7.27
CA ALA A 133 4.16 -13.12 -6.23
C ALA A 133 2.70 -12.65 -6.13
N ALA A 134 1.75 -13.47 -6.53
CA ALA A 134 0.32 -13.21 -6.35
C ALA A 134 -0.15 -13.77 -5.00
N VAL A 135 -0.78 -12.91 -4.20
CA VAL A 135 -1.08 -13.18 -2.79
C VAL A 135 -2.57 -13.06 -2.54
N LYS A 136 -3.12 -14.00 -1.76
CA LYS A 136 -4.55 -13.98 -1.39
C LYS A 136 -4.77 -14.53 0.01
N GLY A 137 -4.97 -13.64 0.98
CA GLY A 137 -5.27 -14.04 2.36
C GLY A 137 -4.10 -14.78 2.99
N THR A 138 -2.96 -14.11 3.13
CA THR A 138 -1.66 -14.75 3.40
C THR A 138 -0.87 -13.95 4.42
N ASN A 139 -0.18 -14.65 5.31
CA ASN A 139 0.84 -14.11 6.20
C ASN A 139 2.21 -14.61 5.72
N PHE A 140 3.10 -13.70 5.31
CA PHE A 140 4.36 -14.08 4.68
C PHE A 140 5.45 -13.03 4.83
N TYR A 141 6.70 -13.49 4.71
CA TYR A 141 7.86 -12.63 4.47
C TYR A 141 8.23 -12.64 2.99
N CYS A 142 8.71 -11.50 2.51
CA CYS A 142 9.35 -11.37 1.20
C CYS A 142 10.71 -10.69 1.37
N ILE A 143 11.75 -11.36 0.89
CA ILE A 143 13.13 -10.86 0.87
C ILE A 143 13.54 -10.75 -0.59
N THR A 144 14.13 -9.62 -0.98
CA THR A 144 14.62 -9.42 -2.33
C THR A 144 16.01 -8.82 -2.30
N ASP A 145 16.96 -9.42 -3.03
CA ASP A 145 18.29 -8.85 -3.20
C ASP A 145 18.35 -7.86 -4.38
N GLU A 146 19.48 -7.17 -4.54
CA GLU A 146 19.67 -6.21 -5.63
C GLU A 146 19.69 -6.86 -7.02
N ALA A 147 19.93 -8.18 -7.12
CA ALA A 147 19.83 -8.92 -8.37
C ALA A 147 18.37 -9.26 -8.73
N GLY A 148 17.43 -8.97 -7.83
CA GLY A 148 16.00 -9.22 -8.00
C GLY A 148 15.57 -10.63 -7.61
N LYS A 149 16.43 -11.45 -6.98
CA LYS A 149 16.04 -12.75 -6.41
C LYS A 149 15.03 -12.50 -5.30
N MET A 150 13.85 -13.10 -5.43
CA MET A 150 12.77 -13.02 -4.47
C MET A 150 12.68 -14.33 -3.69
N ILE A 151 12.67 -14.23 -2.37
CA ILE A 151 12.39 -15.34 -1.45
C ILE A 151 11.08 -15.03 -0.74
N ILE A 152 10.11 -15.93 -0.84
CA ILE A 152 8.85 -15.89 -0.07
C ILE A 152 8.88 -16.97 0.98
N ILE A 153 8.67 -16.61 2.25
CA ILE A 153 8.46 -17.54 3.35
C ILE A 153 7.00 -17.45 3.76
N CYS A 154 6.21 -18.48 3.47
CA CYS A 154 4.76 -18.46 3.69
C CYS A 154 4.42 -19.06 5.05
N LEU A 155 3.83 -18.26 5.94
CA LEU A 155 3.43 -18.68 7.29
C LEU A 155 1.99 -19.18 7.32
N GLU A 156 1.09 -18.48 6.64
CA GLU A 156 -0.32 -18.83 6.51
C GLU A 156 -0.82 -18.54 5.10
N GLY A 157 -1.80 -19.31 4.62
CA GLY A 157 -2.38 -19.15 3.28
C GLY A 157 -1.47 -19.70 2.18
N ALA A 158 -1.46 -19.02 1.03
CA ALA A 158 -0.61 -19.39 -0.10
C ALA A 158 -0.19 -18.18 -0.95
N VAL A 159 0.91 -18.33 -1.68
CA VAL A 159 1.45 -17.37 -2.64
C VAL A 159 1.77 -18.08 -3.95
N GLU A 160 1.22 -17.61 -5.08
CA GLU A 160 1.64 -18.10 -6.40
C GLU A 160 2.82 -17.27 -6.89
N LEU A 161 3.99 -17.88 -6.99
CA LEU A 161 5.15 -17.30 -7.65
C LEU A 161 5.08 -17.61 -9.14
N ALA A 162 5.28 -16.60 -9.98
CA ALA A 162 5.24 -16.75 -11.43
C ALA A 162 6.27 -15.87 -12.14
N ASN A 163 6.89 -16.42 -13.16
CA ASN A 163 7.67 -15.69 -14.16
C ASN A 163 7.42 -16.30 -15.55
N ALA A 164 8.21 -15.89 -16.55
CA ALA A 164 8.05 -16.37 -17.93
C ALA A 164 8.33 -17.87 -18.10
N LEU A 165 9.03 -18.50 -17.16
CA LEU A 165 9.48 -19.90 -17.24
C LEU A 165 8.54 -20.86 -16.50
N GLY A 166 7.62 -20.35 -15.68
CA GLY A 166 6.63 -21.17 -15.00
C GLY A 166 6.06 -20.53 -13.75
N LYS A 167 5.39 -21.35 -12.96
CA LYS A 167 4.75 -20.94 -11.72
C LYS A 167 4.77 -22.05 -10.67
N VAL A 168 4.80 -21.66 -9.39
CA VAL A 168 4.70 -22.57 -8.25
C VAL A 168 3.81 -21.96 -7.17
N LEU A 169 2.98 -22.78 -6.53
CA LEU A 169 2.14 -22.36 -5.41
C LEU A 169 2.84 -22.70 -4.09
N VAL A 170 3.34 -21.66 -3.42
CA VAL A 170 4.00 -21.75 -2.12
C VAL A 170 2.93 -21.71 -1.04
N ASN A 171 2.71 -22.82 -0.34
CA ASN A 171 1.73 -22.92 0.75
C ASN A 171 2.40 -22.63 2.10
N ALA A 172 1.58 -22.44 3.14
CA ALA A 172 2.05 -22.36 4.52
C ALA A 172 3.08 -23.45 4.88
N GLY A 173 4.18 -23.04 5.53
CA GLY A 173 5.30 -23.93 5.88
C GLY A 173 6.30 -24.19 4.75
N TYR A 174 6.16 -23.50 3.61
CA TYR A 174 7.10 -23.59 2.49
C TYR A 174 7.75 -22.23 2.18
N THR A 175 8.97 -22.33 1.68
CA THR A 175 9.76 -21.23 1.16
C THR A 175 9.85 -21.36 -0.35
N GLY A 176 9.45 -20.32 -1.07
CA GLY A 176 9.56 -20.23 -2.51
C GLY A 176 10.69 -19.30 -2.93
N THR A 177 11.37 -19.65 -4.03
CA THR A 177 12.43 -18.86 -4.62
C THR A 177 12.09 -18.53 -6.06
N LEU A 178 12.26 -17.27 -6.43
CA LEU A 178 12.06 -16.78 -7.78
C LEU A 178 13.26 -15.92 -8.18
N GLU A 179 13.94 -16.32 -9.24
CA GLU A 179 15.19 -15.73 -9.74
C GLU A 179 15.10 -15.50 -11.24
N LYS A 180 15.99 -14.66 -11.75
CA LYS A 180 16.12 -14.42 -13.19
C LYS A 180 16.54 -15.72 -13.90
N ASP A 181 15.97 -15.95 -15.08
CA ASP A 181 16.31 -17.04 -16.00
C ASP A 181 16.14 -18.47 -15.41
N GLN A 182 15.42 -18.62 -14.29
CA GLN A 182 15.09 -19.91 -13.69
C GLN A 182 13.59 -20.02 -13.41
N ALA A 183 13.00 -21.21 -13.56
CA ALA A 183 11.62 -21.44 -13.15
C ALA A 183 11.49 -21.32 -11.62
N PRO A 184 10.37 -20.79 -11.09
CA PRO A 184 10.16 -20.70 -9.64
C PRO A 184 10.22 -22.06 -8.97
N THR A 185 10.85 -22.12 -7.80
CA THR A 185 10.99 -23.36 -7.00
C THR A 185 10.43 -23.17 -5.60
N MET A 186 10.17 -24.27 -4.89
CA MET A 186 9.82 -24.24 -3.48
C MET A 186 10.42 -25.41 -2.72
N ARG A 187 10.58 -25.24 -1.42
CA ARG A 187 10.97 -26.28 -0.46
C ARG A 187 10.31 -26.05 0.89
N PRO A 188 10.24 -27.04 1.79
CA PRO A 188 9.84 -26.81 3.17
C PRO A 188 10.69 -25.71 3.81
N SER A 189 10.04 -24.86 4.61
CA SER A 189 10.72 -23.85 5.41
C SER A 189 11.46 -24.48 6.57
N THR A 190 12.58 -23.89 6.97
CA THR A 190 13.27 -24.26 8.22
C THR A 190 12.93 -23.24 9.32
N PRO A 191 12.94 -23.60 10.61
CA PRO A 191 12.69 -22.63 11.67
C PRO A 191 13.69 -21.46 11.67
N ASP A 192 14.96 -21.75 11.42
CA ASP A 192 16.06 -20.77 11.50
C ASP A 192 16.01 -19.67 10.43
N GLU A 193 15.32 -19.91 9.30
CA GLU A 193 15.20 -18.91 8.24
C GLU A 193 14.00 -17.97 8.41
N ILE A 194 13.03 -18.34 9.26
CA ILE A 194 11.83 -17.53 9.48
C ILE A 194 12.20 -16.34 10.36
N PRO A 195 12.14 -15.10 9.85
CA PRO A 195 12.41 -13.95 10.68
C PRO A 195 11.37 -13.84 11.81
N SER A 196 11.78 -13.32 12.97
CA SER A 196 10.87 -13.13 14.12
C SER A 196 10.22 -11.75 14.18
N TRP A 197 10.69 -10.78 13.38
CA TRP A 197 10.33 -9.37 13.54
C TRP A 197 8.99 -8.97 12.91
N GLY A 198 8.42 -9.79 12.02
CA GLY A 198 7.16 -9.48 11.33
C GLY A 198 5.95 -9.64 12.25
N GLU A 199 5.94 -10.73 13.02
CA GLU A 199 4.87 -11.09 13.96
C GLU A 199 5.13 -10.61 15.40
N ASP A 200 6.26 -9.97 15.68
CA ASP A 200 6.56 -9.48 17.03
C ASP A 200 5.54 -8.43 17.51
N ASP A 201 4.75 -8.80 18.53
CA ASP A 201 3.73 -7.98 19.22
C ASP A 201 4.32 -6.73 19.91
N SER A 202 5.65 -6.61 20.02
CA SER A 202 6.30 -5.43 20.59
C SER A 202 6.17 -4.16 19.74
N THR A 203 5.62 -4.28 18.52
CA THR A 203 5.14 -3.12 17.76
C THR A 203 3.77 -2.62 18.18
N GLY A 204 3.06 -3.37 19.03
CA GLY A 204 1.70 -3.13 19.51
C GLY A 204 1.37 -1.67 19.82
N GLY A 205 0.29 -1.18 19.23
CA GLY A 205 -0.20 0.18 19.43
C GLY A 205 -1.57 0.42 18.83
N SER A 206 -2.18 1.54 19.20
CA SER A 206 -3.39 2.02 18.55
C SER A 206 -3.25 3.48 18.17
N PHE A 207 -3.81 3.87 17.03
CA PHE A 207 -4.01 5.27 16.73
C PHE A 207 -5.25 5.50 15.87
N GLU A 208 -5.77 6.71 15.97
CA GLU A 208 -6.97 7.14 15.28
C GLU A 208 -6.60 8.00 14.08
N ILE A 209 -7.11 7.64 12.91
CA ILE A 209 -7.06 8.47 11.72
C ILE A 209 -8.44 9.07 11.50
N GLU A 210 -8.51 10.40 11.43
CA GLU A 210 -9.70 11.09 10.92
C GLU A 210 -9.65 11.11 9.39
N PHE A 211 -10.74 10.69 8.76
CA PHE A 211 -10.91 10.75 7.31
C PHE A 211 -12.33 11.18 6.96
N GLU A 212 -12.50 11.82 5.81
CA GLU A 212 -13.79 12.25 5.29
C GLU A 212 -14.25 11.22 4.26
N ASP A 213 -15.49 10.73 4.37
CA ASP A 213 -16.04 9.82 3.36
C ASP A 213 -16.59 10.58 2.13
N ALA A 214 -17.06 9.84 1.12
CA ALA A 214 -17.57 10.42 -0.12
C ALA A 214 -18.79 11.36 0.06
N SER A 215 -19.39 11.40 1.25
CA SER A 215 -20.51 12.29 1.60
C SER A 215 -20.08 13.54 2.39
N GLY A 216 -18.78 13.72 2.63
CA GLY A 216 -18.27 14.82 3.44
C GLY A 216 -18.31 14.57 4.95
N GLN A 217 -18.65 13.35 5.38
CA GLN A 217 -18.76 13.02 6.80
C GLN A 217 -17.39 12.61 7.37
N LYS A 218 -16.97 13.27 8.44
CA LYS A 218 -15.76 12.90 9.18
C LYS A 218 -15.98 11.59 9.94
N LYS A 219 -15.12 10.61 9.70
CA LYS A 219 -15.07 9.30 10.35
C LYS A 219 -13.71 9.09 11.01
N LYS A 220 -13.71 8.35 12.11
CA LYS A 220 -12.50 7.94 12.83
C LYS A 220 -12.23 6.47 12.55
N LEU A 221 -11.05 6.17 12.03
CA LEU A 221 -10.54 4.82 11.94
C LEU A 221 -9.55 4.60 13.07
N LYS A 222 -9.97 3.87 14.10
CA LYS A 222 -9.05 3.33 15.10
C LYS A 222 -8.35 2.12 14.50
N ILE A 223 -7.04 2.22 14.32
CA ILE A 223 -6.21 1.11 13.88
C ILE A 223 -5.50 0.60 15.12
N ASN A 224 -5.87 -0.59 15.56
CA ASN A 224 -5.05 -1.39 16.44
C ASN A 224 -4.13 -2.21 15.55
N TYR A 225 -2.85 -2.25 15.88
CA TYR A 225 -1.89 -3.10 15.19
C TYR A 225 -1.00 -3.73 16.25
N ASP A 226 -0.74 -5.02 16.06
CA ASP A 226 0.14 -5.84 16.89
C ASP A 226 1.49 -6.04 16.13
#